data_AF-A0A7K7Q314-F1
#
_entry.id   AF-A0A7K7Q314-F1
#
_cell.length_a   1.000
_cell.length_b   1.000
_cell.length_c   1.000
_cell.angle_alpha   90.00
_cell.angle_beta   90.00
_cell.angle_gamma   90.00
#
_symmetry.space_group_name_H-M   'P 1'
#
loop_
_entity.id
_entity.type
_entity.pdbx_description
1 polymer ?
#
loop_
_entity_poly.entity_id
_entity_poly.type
_entity_poly.pdbx_seq_one_letter_code
_entity_poly.pdbx_strand_id
1 'polypeptide(L)'
;MLQVGLSLPRSPGAAAAAFPMAEPAAGEDSGTGPELLGSSPVTIVVTSEADTWDIDTSSCLGCGHFVDWDKMPEARQAAQIPRDVLGRPPKELKRLAREGCWAGSHAGRARLYPRLIQRVSCRLVTPDAPVYRDVAARLFGKPSVSSHPLPEFLEGCPVPTYCLNPHGVTALKKILICVGALFPDITHSPLLPALAALLLHYSQDEAQCFESLSRLIASNAPHAAYIDQSFLAHQASCMTFGDMASKHCPAAHRLIAGAADNVLEVYSEWLWWLFPGLPFAYAVRVLDVFLLEGQKVLYRIALALLKHFRLAVAPAGPQGSDIKAELRAFVGNIAQHVSVEKLLERAFGIRLFSRKEIWLLQMANRKALVERGITVVQRR
;
A
#
# COMPACT_ATOMS: atom_id res chain seq x y z
N MET A 1 24.12 -31.77 -6.79
CA MET A 1 25.26 -31.67 -5.85
C MET A 1 26.01 -30.40 -6.17
N LEU A 2 26.01 -29.45 -5.23
CA LEU A 2 27.02 -28.41 -5.01
C LEU A 2 26.48 -27.56 -3.85
N GLN A 3 27.06 -27.80 -2.68
CA GLN A 3 26.68 -27.27 -1.39
C GLN A 3 27.75 -26.22 -1.06
N VAL A 4 27.37 -24.95 -0.99
CA VAL A 4 28.26 -23.87 -0.55
C VAL A 4 27.62 -23.25 0.68
N GLY A 5 28.21 -23.54 1.84
CA GLY A 5 27.83 -22.97 3.12
C GLY A 5 28.40 -21.56 3.28
N LEU A 6 27.59 -20.65 3.81
CA LEU A 6 28.01 -19.32 4.22
C LEU A 6 27.77 -19.20 5.73
N SER A 7 28.85 -19.01 6.47
CA SER A 7 28.89 -18.75 7.91
C SER A 7 29.00 -17.24 8.13
N LEU A 8 28.25 -16.67 9.08
CA LEU A 8 28.48 -15.32 9.60
C LEU A 8 28.71 -15.35 11.13
N PRO A 9 29.59 -14.49 11.67
CA PRO A 9 29.97 -14.47 13.07
C PRO A 9 28.99 -13.67 13.95
N ARG A 10 28.87 -14.10 15.22
CA ARG A 10 28.12 -13.45 16.31
C ARG A 10 28.81 -12.16 16.78
N SER A 11 28.03 -11.15 17.13
CA SER A 11 28.46 -10.00 17.97
C SER A 11 27.83 -10.06 19.37
N PRO A 12 28.54 -9.65 20.43
CA PRO A 12 28.01 -9.66 21.80
C PRO A 12 27.48 -8.28 22.28
N GLY A 13 26.36 -8.32 23.02
CA GLY A 13 26.20 -7.77 24.38
C GLY A 13 26.35 -6.27 24.67
N ALA A 14 25.19 -5.61 24.86
CA ALA A 14 24.78 -4.75 25.98
C ALA A 14 25.69 -3.63 26.56
N ALA A 15 25.13 -2.42 26.71
CA ALA A 15 25.10 -1.68 27.99
C ALA A 15 24.19 -0.43 27.90
N ALA A 16 23.42 -0.20 28.96
CA ALA A 16 22.53 0.94 29.20
C ALA A 16 23.20 1.99 30.12
N ALA A 17 22.86 3.27 29.97
CA ALA A 17 23.07 4.35 30.94
C ALA A 17 22.02 5.44 30.66
N ALA A 18 21.00 5.67 31.50
CA ALA A 18 20.99 6.36 32.80
C ALA A 18 20.95 7.90 32.67
N PHE A 19 19.79 8.47 33.05
CA PHE A 19 19.48 9.88 33.29
C PHE A 19 20.31 10.47 34.44
N PRO A 20 20.34 11.81 34.55
CA PRO A 20 20.09 12.41 35.85
C PRO A 20 19.05 13.55 35.84
N MET A 21 18.25 13.54 36.89
CA MET A 21 17.40 14.62 37.40
C MET A 21 18.24 15.60 38.23
N ALA A 22 17.85 16.87 38.24
CA ALA A 22 18.12 17.80 39.34
C ALA A 22 16.98 18.82 39.46
N GLU A 23 16.62 19.10 40.70
CA GLU A 23 15.40 19.78 41.19
C GLU A 23 15.76 21.23 41.68
N PRO A 24 14.93 21.96 42.47
CA PRO A 24 14.27 23.20 42.07
C PRO A 24 14.78 24.46 42.80
N ALA A 25 14.21 25.64 42.47
CA ALA A 25 14.33 26.85 43.28
C ALA A 25 12.97 27.56 43.41
N ALA A 26 12.67 27.97 44.65
CA ALA A 26 11.45 28.60 45.13
C ALA A 26 11.56 30.14 45.24
N GLY A 27 10.41 30.80 45.47
CA GLY A 27 10.26 32.22 45.86
C GLY A 27 8.99 32.82 45.25
N GLU A 28 7.81 32.73 45.91
CA GLU A 28 7.21 33.74 46.82
C GLU A 28 6.71 35.02 46.09
N ASP A 29 5.67 35.74 46.50
CA ASP A 29 4.30 35.50 46.99
C ASP A 29 3.60 36.89 46.93
N SER A 30 2.26 36.90 47.04
CA SER A 30 1.38 38.00 47.49
C SER A 30 0.83 39.06 46.51
N GLY A 31 -0.49 39.34 46.64
CA GLY A 31 -1.08 40.64 46.29
C GLY A 31 -2.53 40.68 45.76
N THR A 32 -3.51 40.56 46.66
CA THR A 32 -4.98 40.72 46.53
C THR A 32 -5.54 42.04 45.95
N GLY A 33 -6.71 41.96 45.26
CA GLY A 33 -7.88 42.83 45.56
C GLY A 33 -8.45 43.72 44.42
N PRO A 34 -9.79 44.00 44.38
CA PRO A 34 -10.59 44.20 43.16
C PRO A 34 -11.19 45.62 42.98
N GLU A 35 -11.74 45.94 41.78
CA GLU A 35 -12.88 46.85 41.47
C GLU A 35 -12.87 47.25 39.96
N LEU A 36 -13.89 46.90 39.15
CA LEU A 36 -15.18 47.55 38.82
C LEU A 36 -15.16 48.57 37.64
N LEU A 37 -16.10 48.34 36.71
CA LEU A 37 -16.75 49.25 35.73
C LEU A 37 -16.05 49.59 34.40
N GLY A 38 -16.77 49.27 33.31
CA GLY A 38 -16.45 49.74 31.96
C GLY A 38 -17.29 49.07 30.88
N SER A 39 -18.61 49.28 30.89
CA SER A 39 -19.49 48.97 29.76
C SER A 39 -19.24 49.96 28.61
N SER A 40 -19.07 49.46 27.39
CA SER A 40 -19.05 50.26 26.17
C SER A 40 -19.67 49.49 25.00
N PRO A 41 -20.28 50.18 24.02
CA PRO A 41 -21.34 49.64 23.19
C PRO A 41 -20.84 48.75 22.04
N VAL A 42 -21.63 47.73 21.72
CA VAL A 42 -21.44 46.85 20.56
C VAL A 42 -21.66 47.66 19.29
N THR A 43 -20.60 47.83 18.51
CA THR A 43 -20.67 48.34 17.13
C THR A 43 -20.93 47.15 16.21
N ILE A 44 -22.11 47.10 15.59
CA ILE A 44 -22.42 46.11 14.55
C ILE A 44 -21.70 46.56 13.28
N VAL A 45 -20.61 45.88 12.94
CA VAL A 45 -19.98 46.01 11.62
C VAL A 45 -20.71 45.05 10.68
N VAL A 46 -21.50 45.61 9.76
CA VAL A 46 -22.01 44.91 8.58
C VAL A 46 -20.83 44.72 7.63
N THR A 47 -20.28 43.50 7.55
CA THR A 47 -19.32 43.16 6.51
C THR A 47 -20.04 42.58 5.30
N SER A 48 -19.84 43.28 4.18
CA SER A 48 -20.25 42.95 2.81
C SER A 48 -20.00 41.49 2.46
N GLU A 49 -21.05 40.79 2.05
CA GLU A 49 -20.95 39.56 1.25
C GLU A 49 -20.40 39.94 -0.13
N ALA A 50 -19.14 39.62 -0.39
CA ALA A 50 -18.59 39.42 -1.73
C ALA A 50 -17.18 38.85 -1.60
N ASP A 51 -17.11 37.51 -1.61
CA ASP A 51 -16.08 36.73 -2.31
C ASP A 51 -16.54 35.28 -2.25
N THR A 52 -17.62 35.03 -2.98
CA THR A 52 -18.12 33.69 -3.26
C THR A 52 -17.11 33.03 -4.18
N TRP A 53 -16.16 32.29 -3.61
CA TRP A 53 -15.40 31.30 -4.36
C TRP A 53 -16.38 30.19 -4.70
N ASP A 54 -17.10 30.34 -5.82
CA ASP A 54 -17.84 29.25 -6.45
C ASP A 54 -16.84 28.21 -6.97
N ILE A 55 -16.28 27.44 -6.05
CA ILE A 55 -15.74 26.14 -6.35
C ILE A 55 -16.98 25.25 -6.40
N ASP A 56 -17.41 24.91 -7.60
CA ASP A 56 -18.49 23.98 -7.88
C ASP A 56 -18.15 22.60 -7.28
N THR A 57 -18.36 22.48 -5.97
CA THR A 57 -18.32 21.24 -5.22
C THR A 57 -19.61 20.50 -5.51
N SER A 58 -19.74 19.91 -6.70
CA SER A 58 -20.55 18.71 -6.85
C SER A 58 -19.86 17.59 -6.06
N SER A 59 -19.92 17.72 -4.75
CA SER A 59 -19.24 16.92 -3.75
C SER A 59 -19.56 15.46 -4.01
N CYS A 60 -18.52 14.65 -4.07
CA CYS A 60 -18.62 13.21 -4.00
C CYS A 60 -19.17 12.85 -2.62
N LEU A 61 -20.49 13.01 -2.39
CA LEU A 61 -21.16 12.91 -1.09
C LEU A 61 -20.57 11.75 -0.26
N GLY A 62 -19.64 12.08 0.64
CA GLY A 62 -18.97 11.19 1.58
C GLY A 62 -17.49 10.81 1.34
N CYS A 63 -16.87 10.96 0.17
CA CYS A 63 -15.46 10.55 -0.07
C CYS A 63 -14.54 11.75 -0.37
N GLY A 64 -13.33 11.76 0.22
CA GLY A 64 -12.32 12.81 -0.04
C GLY A 64 -11.75 13.54 1.17
N HIS A 65 -12.33 13.39 2.37
CA HIS A 65 -11.85 14.11 3.57
C HIS A 65 -10.48 13.61 4.08
N PHE A 66 -10.01 12.45 3.63
CA PHE A 66 -8.67 11.94 3.89
C PHE A 66 -7.62 12.41 2.87
N VAL A 67 -8.03 13.07 1.79
CA VAL A 67 -7.19 13.38 0.64
C VAL A 67 -6.77 14.85 0.68
N ASP A 68 -5.51 15.08 0.33
CA ASP A 68 -4.93 16.36 -0.03
C ASP A 68 -5.13 16.54 -1.55
N TRP A 69 -6.14 17.33 -1.91
CA TRP A 69 -6.56 17.49 -3.31
C TRP A 69 -5.53 18.23 -4.16
N ASP A 70 -4.65 19.04 -3.56
CA ASP A 70 -3.57 19.73 -4.26
C ASP A 70 -2.50 18.74 -4.76
N LYS A 71 -2.37 17.60 -4.09
CA LYS A 71 -1.47 16.49 -4.50
C LYS A 71 -2.14 15.50 -5.45
N MET A 72 -3.45 15.57 -5.61
CA MET A 72 -4.21 14.58 -6.37
C MET A 72 -4.10 14.87 -7.87
N PRO A 73 -3.64 13.92 -8.72
CA PRO A 73 -3.59 14.15 -10.15
C PRO A 73 -4.99 14.45 -10.73
N GLU A 74 -5.05 15.43 -11.61
CA GLU A 74 -6.28 15.84 -12.27
C GLU A 74 -6.97 14.68 -13.00
N ALA A 75 -8.30 14.68 -12.91
CA ALA A 75 -9.15 13.76 -13.66
C ALA A 75 -9.03 14.09 -15.15
N ARG A 76 -8.33 13.25 -15.91
CA ARG A 76 -8.06 13.48 -17.35
C ARG A 76 -9.32 13.59 -18.23
N GLN A 77 -10.49 13.16 -17.75
CA GLN A 77 -11.82 13.39 -18.33
C GLN A 77 -12.90 12.92 -17.33
N ALA A 78 -14.12 13.46 -17.44
CA ALA A 78 -15.30 12.87 -16.82
C ALA A 78 -15.56 11.48 -17.42
N ALA A 79 -14.93 10.45 -16.86
CA ALA A 79 -15.10 9.09 -17.35
C ALA A 79 -16.57 8.70 -17.21
N GLN A 80 -17.24 8.47 -18.35
CA GLN A 80 -18.61 7.97 -18.37
C GLN A 80 -18.59 6.48 -18.03
N ILE A 81 -18.50 6.18 -16.74
CA ILE A 81 -18.61 4.82 -16.23
C ILE A 81 -20.05 4.36 -16.48
N PRO A 82 -20.29 3.29 -17.28
CA PRO A 82 -21.64 2.81 -17.49
C PRO A 82 -22.34 2.52 -16.15
N ARG A 83 -23.60 2.97 -16.01
CA ARG A 83 -24.34 2.83 -14.75
C ARG A 83 -24.50 1.37 -14.31
N ASP A 84 -24.51 0.47 -15.30
CA ASP A 84 -24.64 -0.97 -15.16
C ASP A 84 -23.30 -1.72 -15.11
N VAL A 85 -22.14 -1.03 -14.99
CA VAL A 85 -20.80 -1.68 -14.97
C VAL A 85 -20.75 -2.87 -14.03
N LEU A 86 -21.32 -2.74 -12.83
CA LEU A 86 -21.31 -3.84 -11.87
C LEU A 86 -22.19 -5.02 -12.31
N GLY A 87 -23.25 -4.80 -13.08
CA GLY A 87 -24.04 -5.89 -13.65
C GLY A 87 -23.29 -6.71 -14.71
N ARG A 88 -22.16 -6.21 -15.23
CA ARG A 88 -21.39 -6.87 -16.28
C ARG A 88 -20.72 -8.17 -15.79
N PRO A 89 -20.58 -9.18 -16.67
CA PRO A 89 -19.93 -10.43 -16.33
C PRO A 89 -18.46 -10.22 -15.94
N PRO A 90 -17.86 -11.07 -15.08
CA PRO A 90 -16.49 -10.88 -14.58
C PRO A 90 -15.41 -10.74 -15.66
N LYS A 91 -15.59 -11.38 -16.82
CA LYS A 91 -14.65 -11.28 -17.96
C LYS A 91 -14.68 -9.88 -18.58
N GLU A 92 -15.85 -9.29 -18.70
CA GLU A 92 -16.03 -7.94 -19.24
C GLU A 92 -15.53 -6.88 -18.27
N LEU A 93 -15.82 -7.03 -16.97
CA LEU A 93 -15.28 -6.15 -15.93
C LEU A 93 -13.75 -6.08 -15.95
N LYS A 94 -13.08 -7.23 -16.10
CA LYS A 94 -11.61 -7.28 -16.25
C LYS A 94 -11.16 -6.52 -17.49
N ARG A 95 -11.84 -6.69 -18.62
CA ARG A 95 -11.51 -5.96 -19.86
C ARG A 95 -11.61 -4.45 -19.64
N LEU A 96 -12.74 -3.97 -19.11
CA LEU A 96 -12.98 -2.55 -18.84
C LEU A 96 -11.94 -1.95 -17.88
N ALA A 97 -11.54 -2.69 -16.84
CA ALA A 97 -10.51 -2.25 -15.90
C ALA A 97 -9.14 -2.07 -16.58
N ARG A 98 -8.77 -3.02 -17.45
CA ARG A 98 -7.52 -3.00 -18.22
C ARG A 98 -7.50 -1.85 -19.22
N GLU A 99 -8.62 -1.61 -19.90
CA GLU A 99 -8.82 -0.50 -20.85
C GLU A 99 -8.92 0.87 -20.16
N GLY A 100 -9.09 0.90 -18.84
CA GLY A 100 -9.12 2.16 -18.07
C GLY A 100 -10.45 2.88 -18.11
N CYS A 101 -11.56 2.14 -18.20
CA CYS A 101 -12.91 2.70 -18.27
C CYS A 101 -13.26 3.70 -17.13
N TRP A 102 -12.69 3.52 -15.93
CA TRP A 102 -12.84 4.45 -14.81
C TRP A 102 -11.52 5.15 -14.42
N ALA A 103 -10.51 5.13 -15.30
CA ALA A 103 -9.19 5.69 -15.03
C ALA A 103 -9.25 7.19 -14.69
N GLY A 104 -10.15 7.91 -15.36
CA GLY A 104 -10.35 9.35 -15.21
C GLY A 104 -11.34 9.77 -14.12
N SER A 105 -11.94 8.85 -13.35
CA SER A 105 -12.97 9.23 -12.38
C SER A 105 -12.67 8.74 -10.97
N HIS A 106 -12.20 9.65 -10.12
CA HIS A 106 -11.99 9.40 -8.69
C HIS A 106 -13.30 9.05 -7.98
N ALA A 107 -14.36 9.81 -8.25
CA ALA A 107 -15.72 9.51 -7.77
C ALA A 107 -16.21 8.13 -8.27
N GLY A 108 -15.84 7.77 -9.49
CA GLY A 108 -16.08 6.46 -10.08
C GLY A 108 -15.44 5.33 -9.29
N ARG A 109 -14.16 5.46 -8.97
CA ARG A 109 -13.42 4.51 -8.12
C ARG A 109 -14.03 4.39 -6.73
N ALA A 110 -14.36 5.52 -6.09
CA ALA A 110 -15.02 5.53 -4.78
C ALA A 110 -16.35 4.77 -4.77
N ARG A 111 -17.13 4.83 -5.86
CA ARG A 111 -18.35 4.02 -6.00
C ARG A 111 -18.09 2.56 -6.34
N LEU A 112 -17.04 2.27 -7.12
CA LEU A 112 -16.78 0.92 -7.64
C LEU A 112 -16.01 0.04 -6.66
N TYR A 113 -14.97 0.54 -6.01
CA TYR A 113 -14.05 -0.27 -5.21
C TYR A 113 -14.74 -1.07 -4.11
N PRO A 114 -15.56 -0.48 -3.23
CA PRO A 114 -16.25 -1.27 -2.19
C PRO A 114 -17.11 -2.39 -2.78
N ARG A 115 -17.82 -2.11 -3.89
CA ARG A 115 -18.72 -3.06 -4.56
C ARG A 115 -17.98 -4.16 -5.32
N LEU A 116 -16.79 -3.87 -5.86
CA LEU A 116 -15.91 -4.89 -6.44
C LEU A 116 -15.35 -5.80 -5.34
N ILE A 117 -14.93 -5.22 -4.22
CA ILE A 117 -14.36 -5.97 -3.09
C ILE A 117 -15.42 -6.82 -2.37
N GLN A 118 -16.67 -6.37 -2.32
CA GLN A 118 -17.79 -7.18 -1.84
C GLN A 118 -17.99 -8.48 -2.63
N ARG A 119 -17.52 -8.56 -3.89
CA ARG A 119 -17.57 -9.80 -4.70
C ARG A 119 -16.42 -10.76 -4.45
N VAL A 120 -15.39 -10.34 -3.70
CA VAL A 120 -14.29 -11.22 -3.33
C VAL A 120 -14.82 -12.27 -2.36
N SER A 121 -14.66 -13.54 -2.73
CA SER A 121 -14.91 -14.67 -1.83
C SER A 121 -13.93 -14.60 -0.66
N CYS A 122 -14.45 -14.55 0.56
CA CYS A 122 -13.68 -14.51 1.79
C CYS A 122 -14.27 -15.47 2.83
N ARG A 123 -13.56 -15.65 3.95
CA ARG A 123 -14.04 -16.46 5.09
C ARG A 123 -15.37 -15.91 5.63
N LEU A 124 -16.25 -16.79 6.10
CA LEU A 124 -17.59 -16.41 6.60
C LEU A 124 -17.53 -15.40 7.74
N VAL A 125 -16.63 -15.63 8.70
CA VAL A 125 -16.41 -14.75 9.85
C VAL A 125 -15.25 -13.82 9.52
N THR A 126 -15.53 -12.77 8.74
CA THR A 126 -14.56 -11.71 8.41
C THR A 126 -15.00 -10.41 9.10
N PRO A 127 -14.13 -9.74 9.87
CA PRO A 127 -14.43 -8.46 10.48
C PRO A 127 -14.93 -7.41 9.47
N ASP A 128 -15.96 -6.66 9.84
CA ASP A 128 -16.65 -5.68 9.00
C ASP A 128 -16.59 -4.26 9.61
N ALA A 129 -17.35 -3.32 9.02
CA ALA A 129 -17.36 -1.92 9.43
C ALA A 129 -17.87 -1.71 10.87
N PRO A 130 -18.96 -2.34 11.36
CA PRO A 130 -19.33 -2.33 12.77
C PRO A 130 -18.20 -2.80 13.70
N VAL A 131 -17.58 -3.95 13.39
CA VAL A 131 -16.47 -4.48 14.21
C VAL A 131 -15.31 -3.50 14.28
N TYR A 132 -14.98 -2.81 13.17
CA TYR A 132 -13.99 -1.72 13.19
C TYR A 132 -14.35 -0.63 14.20
N ARG A 133 -15.60 -0.13 14.17
CA ARG A 133 -16.03 0.97 15.05
C ARG A 133 -15.89 0.58 16.52
N ASP A 134 -16.27 -0.64 16.87
CA ASP A 134 -16.16 -1.15 18.25
C ASP A 134 -14.70 -1.24 18.71
N VAL A 135 -13.82 -1.80 17.87
CA VAL A 135 -12.40 -1.91 18.19
C VAL A 135 -11.74 -0.54 18.24
N ALA A 136 -12.04 0.34 17.29
CA ALA A 136 -11.50 1.70 17.25
C ALA A 136 -11.95 2.52 18.47
N ALA A 137 -13.22 2.42 18.87
CA ALA A 137 -13.73 3.07 20.09
C ALA A 137 -13.00 2.56 21.34
N ARG A 138 -12.74 1.25 21.44
CA ARG A 138 -12.00 0.66 22.56
C ARG A 138 -10.53 1.11 22.60
N LEU A 139 -9.87 1.18 21.45
CA LEU A 139 -8.44 1.50 21.35
C LEU A 139 -8.15 3.00 21.44
N PHE A 140 -9.02 3.84 20.86
CA PHE A 140 -8.75 5.27 20.65
C PHE A 140 -9.79 6.20 21.29
N GLY A 141 -10.89 5.67 21.84
CA GLY A 141 -11.99 6.48 22.38
C GLY A 141 -11.73 7.08 23.75
N LYS A 142 -10.64 6.69 24.44
CA LYS A 142 -10.23 7.30 25.70
C LYS A 142 -9.18 8.37 25.44
N PRO A 143 -9.29 9.58 26.03
CA PRO A 143 -8.34 10.68 25.84
C PRO A 143 -6.97 10.46 26.52
N SER A 144 -6.55 9.20 26.72
CA SER A 144 -5.23 8.92 27.30
C SER A 144 -4.13 9.27 26.30
N VAL A 145 -2.99 9.74 26.83
CA VAL A 145 -1.72 9.92 26.10
C VAL A 145 -1.14 8.53 25.77
N SER A 146 -1.81 7.77 24.92
CA SER A 146 -1.35 6.47 24.46
C SER A 146 -0.67 6.63 23.10
N SER A 147 0.65 6.43 23.07
CA SER A 147 1.35 6.19 21.81
C SER A 147 0.89 4.83 21.28
N HIS A 148 0.30 4.79 20.09
CA HIS A 148 -0.08 3.54 19.43
C HIS A 148 0.96 3.19 18.37
N PRO A 149 1.95 2.32 18.67
CA PRO A 149 2.91 1.90 17.66
C PRO A 149 2.21 1.12 16.56
N LEU A 150 2.78 1.14 15.36
CA LEU A 150 2.33 0.27 14.28
C LEU A 150 2.59 -1.20 14.66
N PRO A 151 1.73 -2.15 14.20
CA PRO A 151 1.93 -3.57 14.45
C PRO A 151 3.30 -4.08 13.97
N GLU A 152 3.87 -5.02 14.73
CA GLU A 152 5.20 -5.61 14.47
C GLU A 152 5.31 -6.27 13.08
N PHE A 153 4.23 -6.84 12.55
CA PHE A 153 4.22 -7.45 11.21
C PHE A 153 4.45 -6.43 10.06
N LEU A 154 4.43 -5.13 10.37
CA LEU A 154 4.73 -4.03 9.44
C LEU A 154 6.15 -3.46 9.63
N GLU A 155 6.96 -4.02 10.53
CA GLU A 155 8.35 -3.60 10.70
C GLU A 155 9.11 -3.68 9.36
N GLY A 156 9.84 -2.60 9.02
CA GLY A 156 10.56 -2.48 7.75
C GLY A 156 9.69 -2.33 6.49
N CYS A 157 8.36 -2.35 6.61
CA CYS A 157 7.47 -2.22 5.46
C CYS A 157 7.27 -0.74 5.08
N PRO A 158 7.28 -0.38 3.78
CA PRO A 158 6.98 0.99 3.37
C PRO A 158 5.52 1.32 3.67
N VAL A 159 5.28 2.52 4.23
CA VAL A 159 3.93 3.06 4.49
C VAL A 159 3.72 4.29 3.62
N PRO A 160 3.47 4.11 2.30
CA PRO A 160 3.27 5.24 1.41
C PRO A 160 1.97 5.98 1.76
N THR A 161 2.04 7.31 1.82
CA THR A 161 0.88 8.16 2.10
C THR A 161 0.25 8.72 0.83
N TYR A 162 0.96 8.71 -0.30
CA TYR A 162 0.51 9.28 -1.58
C TYR A 162 -0.08 10.69 -1.42
N CYS A 163 -1.37 10.86 -1.71
CA CYS A 163 -2.11 12.11 -1.62
C CYS A 163 -2.93 12.20 -0.33
N LEU A 164 -2.63 11.43 0.73
CA LEU A 164 -3.32 11.57 2.01
C LEU A 164 -2.91 12.87 2.72
N ASN A 165 -3.89 13.57 3.28
CA ASN A 165 -3.66 14.69 4.19
C ASN A 165 -3.31 14.19 5.61
N PRO A 166 -2.92 15.05 6.57
CA PRO A 166 -2.58 14.61 7.93
C PRO A 166 -3.67 13.81 8.66
N HIS A 167 -4.94 14.12 8.39
CA HIS A 167 -6.08 13.36 8.91
C HIS A 167 -6.14 11.95 8.28
N GLY A 168 -5.96 11.84 6.97
CA GLY A 168 -5.84 10.57 6.24
C GLY A 168 -4.68 9.70 6.71
N VAL A 169 -3.52 10.30 7.00
CA VAL A 169 -2.37 9.58 7.57
C VAL A 169 -2.69 9.02 8.95
N THR A 170 -3.43 9.78 9.78
CA THR A 170 -3.87 9.31 11.10
C THR A 170 -4.89 8.17 10.98
N ALA A 171 -5.87 8.31 10.10
CA ALA A 171 -6.84 7.26 9.78
C ALA A 171 -6.16 5.97 9.28
N LEU A 172 -5.17 6.09 8.38
CA LEU A 172 -4.38 4.96 7.90
C LEU A 172 -3.70 4.19 9.05
N LYS A 173 -3.06 4.91 9.99
CA LYS A 173 -2.43 4.30 11.16
C LYS A 173 -3.45 3.56 12.02
N LYS A 174 -4.60 4.18 12.32
CA LYS A 174 -5.68 3.57 13.11
C LYS A 174 -6.20 2.29 12.45
N ILE A 175 -6.44 2.30 11.14
CA ILE A 175 -6.87 1.14 10.37
C ILE A 175 -5.85 0.00 10.49
N LEU A 176 -4.56 0.28 10.28
CA LEU A 176 -3.50 -0.73 10.38
C LEU A 176 -3.37 -1.32 11.80
N ILE A 177 -3.52 -0.49 12.84
CA ILE A 177 -3.55 -0.95 14.23
C ILE A 177 -4.75 -1.88 14.48
N CYS A 178 -5.95 -1.49 14.02
CA CYS A 178 -7.15 -2.32 14.12
C CYS A 178 -7.01 -3.65 13.37
N VAL A 179 -6.35 -3.67 12.21
CA VAL A 179 -6.01 -4.92 11.52
C VAL A 179 -5.16 -5.80 12.43
N GLY A 180 -4.10 -5.27 13.05
CA GLY A 180 -3.24 -6.07 13.93
C GLY A 180 -3.99 -6.64 15.13
N ALA A 181 -4.99 -5.92 15.64
CA ALA A 181 -5.85 -6.42 16.72
C ALA A 181 -6.84 -7.51 16.28
N LEU A 182 -7.26 -7.51 15.00
CA LEU A 182 -8.33 -8.38 14.48
C LEU A 182 -7.82 -9.54 13.60
N PHE A 183 -6.56 -9.50 13.17
CA PHE A 183 -5.91 -10.53 12.37
C PHE A 183 -4.58 -10.98 13.01
N PRO A 184 -4.63 -11.65 14.18
CA PRO A 184 -3.42 -12.03 14.94
C PRO A 184 -2.53 -13.04 14.20
N ASP A 185 -3.05 -13.74 13.19
CA ASP A 185 -2.29 -14.69 12.38
C ASP A 185 -1.34 -14.01 11.38
N ILE A 186 -1.46 -12.69 11.18
CA ILE A 186 -0.56 -11.96 10.28
C ILE A 186 0.76 -11.73 10.98
N THR A 187 1.82 -12.35 10.45
CA THR A 187 3.18 -12.23 10.99
C THR A 187 4.08 -11.36 10.13
N HIS A 188 3.73 -11.15 8.86
CA HIS A 188 4.43 -10.21 7.96
C HIS A 188 3.55 -9.91 6.75
N SER A 189 3.36 -8.61 6.41
CA SER A 189 2.54 -8.23 5.25
C SER A 189 2.97 -6.89 4.61
N PRO A 190 4.00 -6.89 3.74
CA PRO A 190 4.59 -5.67 3.20
C PRO A 190 3.70 -4.94 2.19
N LEU A 191 2.71 -5.64 1.62
CA LEU A 191 1.75 -5.05 0.69
C LEU A 191 0.66 -4.25 1.39
N LEU A 192 0.36 -4.61 2.65
CA LEU A 192 -0.84 -4.17 3.35
C LEU A 192 -0.92 -2.65 3.58
N PRO A 193 0.15 -1.96 4.01
CA PRO A 193 0.10 -0.52 4.22
C PRO A 193 -0.25 0.26 2.96
N ALA A 194 0.34 -0.15 1.83
CA ALA A 194 0.11 0.51 0.54
C ALA A 194 -1.33 0.31 0.05
N LEU A 195 -1.89 -0.89 0.23
CA LEU A 195 -3.31 -1.16 -0.10
C LEU A 195 -4.25 -0.37 0.79
N ALA A 196 -4.00 -0.33 2.11
CA ALA A 196 -4.80 0.44 3.05
C ALA A 196 -4.79 1.94 2.67
N ALA A 197 -3.62 2.50 2.37
CA ALA A 197 -3.50 3.89 1.95
C ALA A 197 -4.29 4.16 0.65
N LEU A 198 -4.13 3.34 -0.39
CA LEU A 198 -4.82 3.55 -1.66
C LEU A 198 -6.35 3.37 -1.54
N LEU A 199 -6.83 2.38 -0.78
CA LEU A 199 -8.26 2.21 -0.54
C LEU A 199 -8.85 3.38 0.24
N LEU A 200 -8.09 3.95 1.19
CA LEU A 200 -8.54 5.09 1.98
C LEU A 200 -8.82 6.34 1.14
N HIS A 201 -8.08 6.55 0.03
CA HIS A 201 -8.35 7.65 -0.91
C HIS A 201 -9.76 7.60 -1.50
N TYR A 202 -10.34 6.40 -1.60
CA TYR A 202 -11.62 6.15 -2.25
C TYR A 202 -12.68 5.61 -1.28
N SER A 203 -12.40 5.69 0.03
CA SER A 203 -13.33 5.23 1.07
C SER A 203 -14.13 6.41 1.63
N GLN A 204 -15.38 6.14 1.99
CA GLN A 204 -16.25 7.11 2.65
C GLN A 204 -15.82 7.41 4.08
N ASP A 205 -15.30 6.42 4.80
CA ASP A 205 -14.79 6.55 6.17
C ASP A 205 -13.77 5.46 6.47
N GLU A 206 -13.20 5.48 7.68
CA GLU A 206 -12.22 4.49 8.13
C GLU A 206 -12.80 3.06 8.15
N ALA A 207 -14.09 2.92 8.48
CA ALA A 207 -14.75 1.65 8.66
C ALA A 207 -14.96 0.92 7.32
N GLN A 208 -15.35 1.64 6.27
CA GLN A 208 -15.46 1.10 4.91
C GLN A 208 -14.09 0.69 4.35
N CYS A 209 -13.04 1.48 4.63
CA CYS A 209 -11.68 1.12 4.23
C CYS A 209 -11.23 -0.16 4.94
N PHE A 210 -11.46 -0.26 6.25
CA PHE A 210 -11.15 -1.43 7.05
C PHE A 210 -11.91 -2.68 6.56
N GLU A 211 -13.21 -2.58 6.32
CA GLU A 211 -14.02 -3.70 5.81
C GLU A 211 -13.49 -4.19 4.45
N SER A 212 -13.19 -3.25 3.55
CA SER A 212 -12.60 -3.57 2.25
C SER A 212 -11.28 -4.32 2.40
N LEU A 213 -10.39 -3.84 3.27
CA LEU A 213 -9.11 -4.47 3.55
C LEU A 213 -9.27 -5.87 4.17
N SER A 214 -10.18 -6.01 5.14
CA SER A 214 -10.51 -7.26 5.81
C SER A 214 -10.97 -8.34 4.85
N ARG A 215 -11.79 -8.00 3.85
CA ARG A 215 -12.20 -8.95 2.80
C ARG A 215 -11.03 -9.39 1.91
N LEU A 216 -10.08 -8.51 1.60
CA LEU A 216 -8.89 -8.87 0.83
C LEU A 216 -7.96 -9.79 1.63
N ILE A 217 -7.75 -9.50 2.92
CA ILE A 217 -7.00 -10.34 3.86
C ILE A 217 -7.66 -11.72 3.99
N ALA A 218 -8.98 -11.75 4.18
CA ALA A 218 -9.72 -12.98 4.40
C ALA A 218 -10.10 -13.72 3.11
N SER A 219 -9.57 -13.29 1.95
CA SER A 219 -9.87 -13.91 0.66
C SER A 219 -9.50 -15.40 0.66
N ASN A 220 -10.41 -16.25 0.16
CA ASN A 220 -10.26 -17.70 0.17
C ASN A 220 -10.50 -18.33 -1.22
N ALA A 221 -10.58 -17.50 -2.27
CA ALA A 221 -10.73 -17.97 -3.63
C ALA A 221 -9.52 -18.84 -4.04
N PRO A 222 -9.73 -20.04 -4.63
CA PRO A 222 -8.65 -20.95 -4.99
C PRO A 222 -7.60 -20.29 -5.88
N HIS A 223 -6.34 -20.35 -5.44
CA HIS A 223 -5.18 -19.83 -6.18
C HIS A 223 -5.28 -18.31 -6.48
N ALA A 224 -6.11 -17.58 -5.75
CA ALA A 224 -6.43 -16.18 -5.99
C ALA A 224 -6.31 -15.33 -4.72
N ALA A 225 -5.28 -15.59 -3.92
CA ALA A 225 -4.92 -14.74 -2.79
C ALA A 225 -4.63 -13.31 -3.26
N TYR A 226 -4.93 -12.35 -2.40
CA TYR A 226 -4.63 -10.93 -2.62
C TYR A 226 -3.37 -10.47 -1.87
N ILE A 227 -3.18 -10.97 -0.63
CA ILE A 227 -2.20 -10.44 0.32
C ILE A 227 -1.49 -11.61 1.00
N ASP A 228 -0.15 -11.60 0.95
CA ASP A 228 0.67 -12.50 1.76
C ASP A 228 0.64 -12.04 3.23
N GLN A 229 0.48 -13.00 4.14
CA GLN A 229 0.22 -12.76 5.57
C GLN A 229 1.31 -13.32 6.50
N SER A 230 2.36 -13.92 5.93
CA SER A 230 3.48 -14.44 6.72
C SER A 230 4.83 -14.22 6.05
N PHE A 231 5.89 -14.23 6.85
CA PHE A 231 7.26 -14.04 6.35
C PHE A 231 7.60 -15.12 5.32
N LEU A 232 7.30 -16.38 5.62
CA LEU A 232 7.46 -17.51 4.69
C LEU A 232 6.70 -17.31 3.38
N ALA A 233 5.44 -16.84 3.43
CA ALA A 233 4.64 -16.60 2.23
C ALA A 233 5.26 -15.49 1.36
N HIS A 234 5.70 -14.41 1.99
CA HIS A 234 6.37 -13.30 1.30
C HIS A 234 7.71 -13.75 0.69
N GLN A 235 8.55 -14.48 1.42
CA GLN A 235 9.81 -15.02 0.87
C GLN A 235 9.57 -15.95 -0.32
N ALA A 236 8.55 -16.82 -0.23
CA ALA A 236 8.16 -17.67 -1.35
C ALA A 236 7.72 -16.84 -2.56
N SER A 237 6.98 -15.74 -2.34
CA SER A 237 6.58 -14.81 -3.41
C SER A 237 7.78 -14.16 -4.10
N CYS A 238 8.83 -13.81 -3.34
CA CYS A 238 10.06 -13.19 -3.86
C CYS A 238 10.83 -14.18 -4.74
N MET A 239 11.01 -15.43 -4.28
CA MET A 239 11.60 -16.49 -5.10
C MET A 239 10.79 -16.76 -6.36
N THR A 240 9.46 -16.86 -6.23
CA THR A 240 8.55 -17.07 -7.35
C THR A 240 8.64 -15.94 -8.37
N PHE A 241 8.77 -14.69 -7.94
CA PHE A 241 9.01 -13.58 -8.84
C PHE A 241 10.35 -13.73 -9.57
N GLY A 242 11.43 -14.11 -8.87
CA GLY A 242 12.74 -14.35 -9.48
C GLY A 242 12.72 -15.43 -10.57
N ASP A 243 12.04 -16.55 -10.30
CA ASP A 243 11.84 -17.64 -11.29
C ASP A 243 11.04 -17.16 -12.50
N MET A 244 10.02 -16.33 -12.28
CA MET A 244 9.26 -15.73 -13.38
C MET A 244 10.09 -14.71 -14.16
N ALA A 245 10.95 -13.94 -13.50
CA ALA A 245 11.83 -12.97 -14.15
C ALA A 245 12.84 -13.66 -15.07
N SER A 246 13.48 -14.74 -14.60
CA SER A 246 14.42 -15.53 -15.40
C SER A 246 13.74 -16.14 -16.63
N LYS A 247 12.51 -16.64 -16.48
CA LYS A 247 11.72 -17.24 -17.57
C LYS A 247 11.17 -16.22 -18.57
N HIS A 248 10.54 -15.15 -18.09
CA HIS A 248 9.76 -14.23 -18.94
C HIS A 248 10.52 -12.98 -19.38
N CYS A 249 11.63 -12.65 -18.70
CA CYS A 249 12.46 -11.47 -18.94
C CYS A 249 13.97 -11.81 -18.88
N PRO A 250 14.46 -12.84 -19.61
CA PRO A 250 15.83 -13.34 -19.42
C PRO A 250 16.92 -12.29 -19.65
N ALA A 251 16.69 -11.33 -20.57
CA ALA A 251 17.64 -10.23 -20.80
C ALA A 251 17.73 -9.24 -19.61
N ALA A 252 16.60 -8.97 -18.94
CA ALA A 252 16.59 -8.14 -17.73
C ALA A 252 17.19 -8.91 -16.54
N HIS A 253 16.86 -10.19 -16.42
CA HIS A 253 17.41 -11.07 -15.38
C HIS A 253 18.93 -11.16 -15.47
N ARG A 254 19.50 -11.36 -16.67
CA ARG A 254 20.97 -11.39 -16.87
C ARG A 254 21.64 -10.06 -16.51
N LEU A 255 21.01 -8.93 -16.82
CA LEU A 255 21.53 -7.62 -16.44
C LEU A 255 21.61 -7.50 -14.91
N ILE A 256 20.53 -7.84 -14.20
CA ILE A 256 20.49 -7.78 -12.74
C ILE A 256 21.48 -8.78 -12.12
N ALA A 257 21.55 -10.01 -12.65
CA ALA A 257 22.46 -11.04 -12.16
C ALA A 257 23.95 -10.73 -12.41
N GLY A 258 24.26 -9.92 -13.42
CA GLY A 258 25.63 -9.44 -13.66
C GLY A 258 26.01 -8.24 -12.80
N ALA A 259 25.05 -7.54 -12.20
CA ALA A 259 25.27 -6.32 -11.43
C ALA A 259 25.08 -6.49 -9.91
N ALA A 260 24.36 -7.52 -9.46
CA ALA A 260 24.07 -7.76 -8.05
C ALA A 260 24.86 -8.95 -7.48
N ASP A 261 25.42 -8.79 -6.28
CA ASP A 261 26.01 -9.89 -5.51
C ASP A 261 24.96 -10.96 -5.15
N ASN A 262 23.75 -10.50 -4.80
CA ASN A 262 22.63 -11.37 -4.46
C ASN A 262 21.35 -10.93 -5.19
N VAL A 263 21.01 -11.66 -6.26
CA VAL A 263 19.81 -11.40 -7.07
C VAL A 263 18.51 -11.50 -6.25
N LEU A 264 18.46 -12.36 -5.23
CA LEU A 264 17.28 -12.49 -4.38
C LEU A 264 17.02 -11.23 -3.56
N GLU A 265 18.06 -10.50 -3.15
CA GLU A 265 17.90 -9.22 -2.44
C GLU A 265 17.30 -8.15 -3.34
N VAL A 266 17.62 -8.15 -4.64
CA VAL A 266 16.97 -7.27 -5.61
C VAL A 266 15.50 -7.66 -5.76
N TYR A 267 15.22 -8.95 -5.99
CA TYR A 267 13.86 -9.45 -6.19
C TYR A 267 12.98 -9.43 -4.94
N SER A 268 13.55 -9.29 -3.75
CA SER A 268 12.78 -9.05 -2.53
C SER A 268 11.97 -7.75 -2.59
N GLU A 269 12.36 -6.79 -3.44
CA GLU A 269 11.70 -5.50 -3.58
C GLU A 269 10.59 -5.48 -4.64
N TRP A 270 10.23 -6.63 -5.21
CA TRP A 270 9.27 -6.68 -6.31
C TRP A 270 7.90 -6.05 -5.98
N LEU A 271 7.46 -6.13 -4.72
CA LEU A 271 6.25 -5.45 -4.24
C LEU A 271 6.45 -3.95 -4.05
N TRP A 272 7.65 -3.51 -3.66
CA TRP A 272 7.98 -2.09 -3.57
C TRP A 272 7.87 -1.43 -4.94
N TRP A 273 8.32 -2.09 -6.02
CA TRP A 273 8.26 -1.53 -7.38
C TRP A 273 6.84 -1.28 -7.90
N LEU A 274 5.83 -1.75 -7.16
CA LEU A 274 4.43 -1.60 -7.53
C LEU A 274 3.84 -0.41 -6.76
N PHE A 275 3.13 -0.66 -5.66
CA PHE A 275 2.39 0.42 -5.01
C PHE A 275 3.31 1.47 -4.37
N PRO A 276 4.30 1.12 -3.51
CA PRO A 276 5.17 2.12 -2.89
C PRO A 276 6.04 2.91 -3.87
N GLY A 277 6.52 2.27 -4.93
CA GLY A 277 7.47 2.85 -5.87
C GLY A 277 6.84 3.60 -7.05
N LEU A 278 5.67 3.16 -7.53
CA LEU A 278 5.04 3.80 -8.68
C LEU A 278 4.42 5.15 -8.29
N PRO A 279 4.45 6.16 -9.18
CA PRO A 279 3.65 7.37 -9.03
C PRO A 279 2.17 7.03 -8.84
N PHE A 280 1.46 7.85 -8.07
CA PHE A 280 0.06 7.58 -7.68
C PHE A 280 -0.85 7.24 -8.88
N ALA A 281 -0.75 7.98 -9.98
CA ALA A 281 -1.54 7.72 -11.20
C ALA A 281 -1.33 6.30 -11.76
N TYR A 282 -0.13 5.73 -11.61
CA TYR A 282 0.17 4.35 -12.00
C TYR A 282 -0.32 3.37 -10.94
N ALA A 283 -0.02 3.62 -9.66
CA ALA A 283 -0.42 2.77 -8.55
C ALA A 283 -1.95 2.53 -8.50
N VAL A 284 -2.76 3.57 -8.75
CA VAL A 284 -4.22 3.44 -8.79
C VAL A 284 -4.70 2.65 -10.01
N ARG A 285 -4.03 2.78 -11.16
CA ARG A 285 -4.33 1.94 -12.34
C ARG A 285 -3.97 0.47 -12.10
N VAL A 286 -2.90 0.20 -11.35
CA VAL A 286 -2.59 -1.15 -10.85
C VAL A 286 -3.69 -1.64 -9.92
N LEU A 287 -4.18 -0.78 -9.01
CA LEU A 287 -5.26 -1.11 -8.09
C LEU A 287 -6.56 -1.48 -8.83
N ASP A 288 -6.93 -0.72 -9.86
CA ASP A 288 -8.12 -0.95 -10.69
C ASP A 288 -8.20 -2.41 -11.22
N VAL A 289 -7.07 -2.95 -11.68
CA VAL A 289 -6.99 -4.33 -12.19
C VAL A 289 -6.72 -5.35 -11.09
N PHE A 290 -5.99 -4.98 -10.04
CA PHE A 290 -5.72 -5.84 -8.88
C PHE A 290 -7.02 -6.24 -8.18
N LEU A 291 -7.96 -5.32 -7.97
CA LEU A 291 -9.24 -5.62 -7.28
C LEU A 291 -10.11 -6.66 -8.00
N LEU A 292 -9.87 -6.92 -9.29
CA LEU A 292 -10.63 -7.89 -10.09
C LEU A 292 -9.87 -9.21 -10.32
N GLU A 293 -8.55 -9.18 -10.22
CA GLU A 293 -7.68 -10.29 -10.64
C GLU A 293 -6.69 -10.76 -9.56
N GLY A 294 -6.59 -10.06 -8.44
CA GLY A 294 -5.73 -10.39 -7.31
C GLY A 294 -4.23 -10.33 -7.61
N GLN A 295 -3.45 -10.97 -6.73
CA GLN A 295 -1.97 -10.85 -6.70
C GLN A 295 -1.27 -11.25 -8.00
N LYS A 296 -1.89 -12.12 -8.81
CA LYS A 296 -1.39 -12.49 -10.13
C LYS A 296 -1.07 -11.28 -11.02
N VAL A 297 -1.86 -10.22 -10.95
CA VAL A 297 -1.64 -9.02 -11.77
C VAL A 297 -0.40 -8.25 -11.33
N LEU A 298 -0.06 -8.29 -10.04
CA LEU A 298 1.14 -7.68 -9.50
C LEU A 298 2.40 -8.28 -10.14
N TYR A 299 2.47 -9.62 -10.25
CA TYR A 299 3.59 -10.26 -10.95
C TYR A 299 3.67 -9.87 -12.43
N ARG A 300 2.53 -9.76 -13.13
CA ARG A 300 2.51 -9.35 -14.55
C ARG A 300 3.11 -7.95 -14.71
N ILE A 301 2.73 -7.03 -13.85
CA ILE A 301 3.15 -5.63 -13.93
C ILE A 301 4.61 -5.51 -13.51
N ALA A 302 5.05 -6.21 -12.46
CA ALA A 302 6.47 -6.25 -12.07
C ALA A 302 7.37 -6.80 -13.19
N LEU A 303 6.93 -7.84 -13.92
CA LEU A 303 7.64 -8.33 -15.10
C LEU A 303 7.64 -7.32 -16.26
N ALA A 304 6.54 -6.58 -16.47
CA ALA A 304 6.50 -5.52 -17.47
C ALA A 304 7.46 -4.37 -17.11
N LEU A 305 7.55 -4.00 -15.83
CA LEU A 305 8.53 -3.03 -15.32
C LEU A 305 9.95 -3.49 -15.63
N LEU A 306 10.31 -4.76 -15.35
CA LEU A 306 11.64 -5.29 -15.70
C LEU A 306 11.93 -5.23 -17.21
N LYS A 307 10.92 -5.47 -18.06
CA LYS A 307 11.08 -5.35 -19.51
C LYS A 307 11.36 -3.92 -19.94
N HIS A 308 10.69 -2.93 -19.35
CA HIS A 308 10.95 -1.52 -19.65
C HIS A 308 12.27 -1.03 -19.04
N PHE A 309 12.60 -1.45 -17.83
CA PHE A 309 13.88 -1.16 -17.19
C PHE A 309 15.05 -1.60 -18.07
N ARG A 310 14.98 -2.84 -18.61
CA ARG A 310 16.02 -3.34 -19.53
C ARG A 310 16.17 -2.49 -20.80
N LEU A 311 15.11 -1.84 -21.26
CA LEU A 311 15.17 -0.94 -22.43
C LEU A 311 15.73 0.43 -22.06
N ALA A 312 15.53 0.88 -20.82
CA ALA A 312 16.00 2.17 -20.33
C ALA A 312 17.49 2.17 -19.95
N VAL A 313 18.01 1.03 -19.48
CA VAL A 313 19.41 0.92 -19.03
C VAL A 313 20.33 0.46 -20.17
N ALA A 314 21.47 1.16 -20.31
CA ALA A 314 22.50 0.83 -21.29
C ALA A 314 23.15 -0.53 -20.98
N PRO A 315 23.62 -1.28 -22.00
CA PRO A 315 24.23 -2.61 -21.79
C PRO A 315 25.51 -2.62 -20.93
N ALA A 316 26.18 -1.47 -20.81
CA ALA A 316 27.37 -1.27 -19.99
C ALA A 316 27.10 -0.11 -19.02
N GLY A 317 26.51 -0.41 -17.87
CA GLY A 317 26.46 0.53 -16.76
C GLY A 317 27.87 0.77 -16.20
N PRO A 318 28.13 1.92 -15.56
CA PRO A 318 29.39 2.14 -14.88
C PRO A 318 29.64 1.04 -13.85
N GLN A 319 30.87 0.52 -13.79
CA GLN A 319 31.25 -0.51 -12.82
C GLN A 319 30.96 -0.01 -11.39
N GLY A 320 30.25 -0.83 -10.59
CA GLY A 320 29.88 -0.48 -9.21
C GLY A 320 28.53 0.24 -9.05
N SER A 321 27.63 0.18 -10.04
CA SER A 321 26.31 0.79 -9.91
C SER A 321 25.35 -0.03 -9.04
N ASP A 322 24.66 0.64 -8.11
CA ASP A 322 23.64 0.00 -7.26
C ASP A 322 22.37 -0.24 -8.08
N ILE A 323 22.25 -1.46 -8.61
CA ILE A 323 21.11 -1.87 -9.43
C ILE A 323 19.77 -1.72 -8.72
N LYS A 324 19.74 -1.81 -7.38
CA LYS A 324 18.51 -1.60 -6.61
C LYS A 324 18.12 -0.13 -6.64
N ALA A 325 19.08 0.77 -6.40
CA ALA A 325 18.85 2.20 -6.48
C ALA A 325 18.43 2.64 -7.89
N GLU A 326 19.07 2.13 -8.93
CA GLU A 326 18.69 2.40 -10.33
C GLU A 326 17.26 1.96 -10.64
N LEU A 327 16.90 0.73 -10.23
CA LEU A 327 15.56 0.20 -10.46
C LEU A 327 14.49 1.00 -9.71
N ARG A 328 14.77 1.40 -8.47
CA ARG A 328 13.89 2.28 -7.68
C ARG A 328 13.73 3.65 -8.36
N ALA A 329 14.82 4.25 -8.84
CA ALA A 329 14.78 5.51 -9.57
C ALA A 329 13.99 5.41 -10.88
N PHE A 330 14.18 4.32 -11.63
CA PHE A 330 13.42 4.02 -12.84
C PHE A 330 11.91 3.89 -12.56
N VAL A 331 11.53 3.15 -11.51
CA VAL A 331 10.11 2.96 -11.13
C VAL A 331 9.50 4.29 -10.69
N GLY A 332 10.21 5.09 -9.88
CA GLY A 332 9.74 6.41 -9.46
C GLY A 332 9.55 7.39 -10.61
N ASN A 333 10.37 7.26 -11.67
CA ASN A 333 10.31 8.09 -12.88
C ASN A 333 9.65 7.40 -14.08
N ILE A 334 8.85 6.35 -13.86
CA ILE A 334 8.29 5.50 -14.92
C ILE A 334 7.54 6.30 -16.02
N ALA A 335 6.94 7.44 -15.66
CA ALA A 335 6.22 8.30 -16.58
C ALA A 335 7.09 8.89 -17.70
N GLN A 336 8.40 9.02 -17.49
CA GLN A 336 9.36 9.45 -18.51
C GLN A 336 9.67 8.33 -19.52
N HIS A 337 9.38 7.08 -19.18
CA HIS A 337 9.77 5.91 -19.97
C HIS A 337 8.58 5.22 -20.67
N VAL A 338 7.41 5.15 -20.02
CA VAL A 338 6.25 4.45 -20.55
C VAL A 338 4.95 4.96 -19.94
N SER A 339 3.90 5.15 -20.75
CA SER A 339 2.56 5.49 -20.23
C SER A 339 1.94 4.32 -19.46
N VAL A 340 0.98 4.61 -18.58
CA VAL A 340 0.32 3.56 -17.78
C VAL A 340 -0.46 2.58 -18.67
N GLU A 341 -1.03 3.03 -19.78
CA GLU A 341 -1.72 2.21 -20.76
C GLU A 341 -0.75 1.22 -21.42
N LYS A 342 0.40 1.70 -21.89
CA LYS A 342 1.43 0.86 -22.50
C LYS A 342 2.05 -0.12 -21.51
N LEU A 343 2.22 0.28 -20.25
CA LEU A 343 2.69 -0.62 -19.18
C LEU A 343 1.70 -1.77 -18.95
N LEU A 344 0.40 -1.46 -18.82
CA LEU A 344 -0.65 -2.47 -18.64
C LEU A 344 -0.79 -3.36 -19.88
N GLU A 345 -0.77 -2.79 -21.08
CA GLU A 345 -0.77 -3.55 -22.33
C GLU A 345 0.37 -4.57 -22.35
N ARG A 346 1.58 -4.14 -22.01
CA ARG A 346 2.76 -5.01 -21.92
C ARG A 346 2.60 -6.10 -20.85
N ALA A 347 2.04 -5.78 -19.70
CA ALA A 347 1.79 -6.71 -18.60
C ALA A 347 0.75 -7.79 -18.96
N PHE A 348 -0.34 -7.40 -19.63
CA PHE A 348 -1.39 -8.32 -20.05
C PHE A 348 -1.04 -9.10 -21.32
N GLY A 349 -0.09 -8.63 -22.12
CA GLY A 349 0.51 -9.36 -23.25
C GLY A 349 1.37 -10.58 -22.83
N ILE A 350 1.74 -10.72 -21.55
CA ILE A 350 2.48 -11.89 -21.06
C ILE A 350 1.60 -13.15 -21.15
N ARG A 351 2.02 -14.12 -21.98
CA ARG A 351 1.36 -15.42 -22.17
C ARG A 351 1.78 -16.43 -21.08
N LEU A 352 1.05 -17.55 -21.00
CA LEU A 352 1.34 -18.68 -20.09
C LEU A 352 1.52 -18.24 -18.64
N PHE A 353 0.47 -17.60 -18.15
CA PHE A 353 0.45 -16.99 -16.84
C PHE A 353 -0.88 -17.37 -16.19
N SER A 354 -1.06 -18.61 -15.76
CA SER A 354 -2.28 -19.06 -15.07
C SER A 354 -2.15 -18.92 -13.55
N ARG A 355 -3.28 -18.86 -12.83
CA ARG A 355 -3.25 -18.85 -11.34
C ARG A 355 -2.66 -20.13 -10.78
N LYS A 356 -3.01 -21.28 -11.40
CA LYS A 356 -2.57 -22.60 -10.97
C LYS A 356 -1.05 -22.77 -11.08
N GLU A 357 -0.45 -22.32 -12.19
CA GLU A 357 1.01 -22.39 -12.37
C GLU A 357 1.76 -21.54 -11.35
N ILE A 358 1.30 -20.31 -11.11
CA ILE A 358 1.92 -19.41 -10.11
C ILE A 358 1.79 -20.03 -8.72
N TRP A 359 0.61 -20.56 -8.38
CA TRP A 359 0.39 -21.22 -7.11
C TRP A 359 1.28 -22.45 -6.93
N LEU A 360 1.41 -23.31 -7.94
CA LEU A 360 2.29 -24.48 -7.90
C LEU A 360 3.76 -24.07 -7.70
N LEU A 361 4.21 -23.04 -8.41
CA LEU A 361 5.56 -22.50 -8.27
C LEU A 361 5.79 -21.92 -6.86
N GLN A 362 4.83 -21.17 -6.33
CA GLN A 362 4.90 -20.62 -4.97
C GLN A 362 4.90 -21.72 -3.90
N MET A 363 4.14 -22.81 -4.10
CA MET A 363 4.17 -23.96 -3.20
C MET A 363 5.51 -24.69 -3.24
N ALA A 364 6.12 -24.85 -4.42
CA ALA A 364 7.45 -25.44 -4.56
C ALA A 364 8.50 -24.59 -3.82
N ASN A 365 8.48 -23.27 -4.01
CA ASN A 365 9.40 -22.34 -3.34
C ASN A 365 9.17 -22.30 -1.82
N ARG A 366 7.92 -22.31 -1.38
CA ARG A 366 7.58 -22.42 0.04
C ARG A 366 8.14 -23.69 0.67
N LYS A 367 8.00 -24.84 -0.01
CA LYS A 367 8.56 -26.12 0.46
C LYS A 367 10.08 -26.04 0.60
N ALA A 368 10.76 -25.52 -0.42
CA ALA A 368 12.22 -25.34 -0.39
C ALA A 368 12.70 -24.42 0.74
N LEU A 369 11.94 -23.35 1.04
CA LEU A 369 12.24 -22.44 2.15
C LEU A 369 12.07 -23.12 3.53
N VAL A 370 11.03 -23.93 3.70
CA VAL A 370 10.82 -24.71 4.93
C VAL A 370 11.96 -25.71 5.13
N GLU A 371 12.39 -26.40 4.07
CA GLU A 371 13.54 -27.32 4.12
C GLU A 371 14.85 -26.61 4.49
N ARG A 372 14.96 -25.30 4.21
CA ARG A 372 16.09 -24.43 4.60
C ARG A 372 15.91 -23.79 5.99
N GLY A 373 14.85 -24.13 6.73
CA GLY A 373 14.60 -23.65 8.08
C GLY A 373 13.92 -22.28 8.19
N ILE A 374 13.42 -21.72 7.07
CA ILE A 374 12.63 -20.48 7.09
C ILE A 374 11.21 -20.77 7.59
N THR A 375 10.76 -20.02 8.59
CA THR A 375 9.47 -20.22 9.26
C THR A 375 8.49 -19.07 8.95
N VAL A 376 7.25 -19.20 9.44
CA VAL A 376 6.18 -18.20 9.24
C VAL A 376 6.48 -16.85 9.91
N VAL A 377 7.34 -16.82 10.93
CA VAL A 377 7.80 -15.60 11.63
C VAL A 377 9.26 -15.36 11.26
N GLN A 378 9.65 -14.10 11.08
CA GLN A 378 11.05 -13.74 10.92
C GLN A 378 11.78 -13.96 12.27
N ARG A 379 12.76 -14.88 12.30
CA ARG A 379 13.62 -15.02 13.48
C ARG A 379 14.53 -13.79 13.55
N ARG A 380 14.50 -13.09 14.68
CA ARG A 380 15.38 -11.96 14.98
C ARG A 380 16.82 -12.40 15.20
#